data_AF-A0A9E5NUZ3-F1
#
_entry.id   AF-A0A9E5NUZ3-F1
#
_cell.length_a   1.000
_cell.length_b   1.000
_cell.length_c   1.000
_cell.angle_alpha   90.00
_cell.angle_beta   90.00
_cell.angle_gamma   90.00
#
_symmetry.space_group_name_H-M   'P 1'
#
loop_
_entity.id
_entity.type
_entity.pdbx_description
1 polymer ?
#
loop_
_entity_poly.entity_id
_entity_poly.type
_entity_poly.pdbx_seq_one_letter_code
_entity_poly.pdbx_strand_id
1 'polypeptide(L)'
;MTDAARLVQRVREDLREIDDQIREHPYPDALMEGEVSLDALRAFPGHQYHIITSDLRSFALLVQRFGDAPSRDFLMGILDGERKGLDGLLVMARKLGMSEEDLKGYEVSAEGFAYTTFMAWQALYASAAEFVIGILVNFAAWGHNCGRMSAALRKSYGFSEDETVFLDAFANMPSFEEPALAIIQDGLDQRSRSRGGSSAARDCSRPTRGCSGTPWPRPRRPHEAAVKPAQLSPRELRQKIRAGAWRRPTAGCCRNFAQANLVVVPKALAHEFLLFCQRNPEPCPLLEVTEAGDPEPKILAPGADLRTDLPKYRVYKSGALEGEVPDLLSIWRDDLVGFLLGCSFTFEWALQEAGVPLRHIEEGRNVPMYVTGRDCRPAGRFAGPLVVSMRPIPSQLVSQAAEVTARFPLAHGEPVHIGDPGALGIADLGRPEFGDPVSIRPDEIPVFWACGVTPQAVAMRAKPELMITQAPGHMLITDRRHEELSDIGEQLREL
;
A
#
# COMPACT_ATOMS: atom_id res chain seq x y z
N MET A 1 3.34 -27.28 -29.07
CA MET A 1 2.73 -26.50 -27.98
C MET A 1 2.91 -25.03 -28.33
N THR A 2 1.83 -24.24 -28.39
CA THR A 2 1.91 -22.78 -28.67
C THR A 2 2.65 -22.05 -27.54
N ASP A 3 3.03 -20.79 -27.75
CA ASP A 3 3.67 -19.99 -26.70
C ASP A 3 2.68 -19.72 -25.56
N ALA A 4 1.42 -19.49 -25.89
CA ALA A 4 0.32 -19.44 -24.93
C ALA A 4 0.22 -20.70 -24.07
N ALA A 5 0.23 -21.89 -24.69
CA ALA A 5 0.11 -23.14 -23.95
C ALA A 5 1.31 -23.40 -23.02
N ARG A 6 2.52 -23.04 -23.46
CA ARG A 6 3.73 -23.10 -22.61
C ARG A 6 3.65 -22.12 -21.44
N LEU A 7 3.13 -20.91 -21.67
CA LEU A 7 2.94 -19.93 -20.61
C LEU A 7 1.93 -20.42 -19.57
N VAL A 8 0.76 -20.88 -20.01
CA VAL A 8 -0.29 -21.41 -19.12
C VAL A 8 0.22 -22.61 -18.32
N GLN A 9 0.97 -23.53 -18.94
CA GLN A 9 1.56 -24.66 -18.23
C GLN A 9 2.50 -24.20 -17.12
N ARG A 10 3.39 -23.24 -17.39
CA ARG A 10 4.30 -22.70 -16.36
C ARG A 10 3.53 -22.05 -15.21
N VAL A 11 2.52 -21.24 -15.51
CA VAL A 11 1.70 -20.60 -14.47
C VAL A 11 1.00 -21.65 -13.60
N ARG A 12 0.48 -22.73 -14.19
CA ARG A 12 -0.09 -23.85 -13.42
C ARG A 12 0.96 -24.57 -12.57
N GLU A 13 2.17 -24.74 -13.07
CA GLU A 13 3.27 -25.34 -12.31
C GLU A 13 3.66 -24.46 -11.12
N ASP A 14 3.76 -23.14 -11.32
CA ASP A 14 4.09 -22.17 -10.28
C ASP A 14 3.00 -22.07 -9.19
N LEU A 15 1.73 -22.25 -9.58
CA LEU A 15 0.58 -22.17 -8.66
C LEU A 15 0.15 -23.52 -8.07
N ARG A 16 0.85 -24.62 -8.35
CA ARG A 16 0.42 -25.97 -7.97
C ARG A 16 0.14 -26.12 -6.48
N GLU A 17 1.04 -25.61 -5.63
CA GLU A 17 0.88 -25.70 -4.17
C GLU A 17 -0.39 -24.96 -3.69
N ILE A 18 -0.71 -23.83 -4.30
CA ILE A 18 -1.92 -23.06 -3.99
C ILE A 18 -3.17 -23.76 -4.52
N ASP A 19 -3.11 -24.32 -5.73
CA ASP A 19 -4.21 -25.10 -6.32
C ASP A 19 -4.56 -26.31 -5.44
N ASP A 20 -3.54 -27.04 -4.96
CA ASP A 20 -3.72 -28.16 -4.03
C ASP A 20 -4.37 -27.70 -2.71
N GLN A 21 -3.89 -26.59 -2.11
CA GLN A 21 -4.49 -26.01 -0.90
C GLN A 21 -5.96 -25.62 -1.09
N ILE A 22 -6.34 -25.08 -2.26
CA ILE A 22 -7.73 -24.73 -2.55
C ILE A 22 -8.56 -26.01 -2.66
N ARG A 23 -8.11 -27.00 -3.45
CA ARG A 23 -8.85 -28.26 -3.65
C ARG A 23 -9.02 -29.06 -2.37
N GLU A 24 -8.02 -29.06 -1.50
CA GLU A 24 -8.01 -29.78 -0.24
C GLU A 24 -8.57 -28.95 0.93
N HIS A 25 -9.19 -27.80 0.65
CA HIS A 25 -9.79 -26.98 1.70
C HIS A 25 -10.78 -27.82 2.54
N PRO A 26 -10.77 -27.71 3.89
CA PRO A 26 -11.54 -28.61 4.77
C PRO A 26 -13.05 -28.34 4.76
N TYR A 27 -13.47 -27.17 4.28
CA TYR A 27 -14.88 -26.75 4.34
C TYR A 27 -15.87 -27.69 3.64
N PRO A 28 -15.63 -28.19 2.40
CA PRO A 28 -16.54 -29.15 1.78
C PRO A 28 -16.63 -30.49 2.51
N ASP A 29 -15.58 -30.93 3.21
CA ASP A 29 -15.62 -32.14 4.04
C ASP A 29 -16.48 -31.92 5.28
N ALA A 30 -16.29 -30.79 5.99
CA ALA A 30 -17.14 -30.41 7.11
C ALA A 30 -18.63 -30.26 6.70
N LEU A 31 -18.90 -29.78 5.48
CA LEU A 31 -20.25 -29.80 4.91
C LEU A 31 -20.77 -31.23 4.73
N MET A 32 -19.96 -32.11 4.14
CA MET A 32 -20.35 -33.50 3.90
C MET A 32 -20.66 -34.25 5.20
N GLU A 33 -19.94 -33.94 6.27
CA GLU A 33 -20.11 -34.52 7.61
C GLU A 33 -21.26 -33.88 8.40
N GLY A 34 -21.83 -32.77 7.92
CA GLY A 34 -22.94 -32.08 8.59
C GLY A 34 -22.51 -31.21 9.77
N GLU A 35 -21.23 -30.81 9.84
CA GLU A 35 -20.66 -30.07 10.97
C GLU A 35 -20.91 -28.55 10.91
N VAL A 36 -21.35 -28.05 9.75
CA VAL A 36 -21.58 -26.61 9.53
C VAL A 36 -23.04 -26.28 9.87
N SER A 37 -23.26 -25.32 10.79
CA SER A 37 -24.63 -24.91 11.13
C SER A 37 -25.36 -24.26 9.95
N LEU A 38 -26.70 -24.38 9.91
CA LEU A 38 -27.53 -23.71 8.90
C LEU A 38 -27.33 -22.19 8.86
N ASP A 39 -27.08 -21.56 10.02
CA ASP A 39 -26.77 -20.13 10.07
C ASP A 39 -25.41 -19.82 9.45
N ALA A 40 -24.40 -20.66 9.67
CA ALA A 40 -23.08 -20.49 9.05
C ALA A 40 -23.12 -20.68 7.52
N LEU A 41 -24.03 -21.50 7.00
CA LEU A 41 -24.23 -21.64 5.54
C LEU A 41 -24.65 -20.33 4.86
N ARG A 42 -25.26 -19.39 5.59
CA ARG A 42 -25.67 -18.08 5.06
C ARG A 42 -24.49 -17.21 4.62
N ALA A 43 -23.30 -17.47 5.14
CA ALA A 43 -22.11 -16.72 4.76
C ALA A 43 -21.82 -16.88 3.26
N PHE A 44 -21.94 -18.10 2.74
CA PHE A 44 -21.64 -18.38 1.34
C PHE A 44 -22.46 -17.52 0.35
N PRO A 45 -23.81 -17.53 0.36
CA PRO A 45 -24.58 -16.68 -0.54
C PRO A 45 -24.42 -15.19 -0.22
N GLY A 46 -24.19 -14.80 1.03
CA GLY A 46 -23.89 -13.42 1.40
C GLY A 46 -22.64 -12.87 0.71
N HIS A 47 -21.52 -13.58 0.82
CA HIS A 47 -20.28 -13.22 0.13
C HIS A 47 -20.40 -13.33 -1.40
N GLN A 48 -21.01 -14.41 -1.90
CA GLN A 48 -21.14 -14.63 -3.35
C GLN A 48 -22.05 -13.59 -4.03
N TYR A 49 -23.08 -13.08 -3.34
CA TYR A 49 -23.92 -12.03 -3.92
C TYR A 49 -23.13 -10.75 -4.19
N HIS A 50 -22.26 -10.35 -3.26
CA HIS A 50 -21.34 -9.23 -3.47
C HIS A 50 -20.35 -9.50 -4.61
N ILE A 51 -19.78 -10.71 -4.66
CA ILE A 51 -18.83 -11.11 -5.70
C ILE A 51 -19.47 -11.04 -7.08
N ILE A 52 -20.59 -11.73 -7.30
CA ILE A 52 -21.25 -11.79 -8.61
C ILE A 52 -21.73 -10.40 -9.05
N THR A 53 -22.30 -9.60 -8.15
CA THR A 53 -22.77 -8.25 -8.52
C THR A 53 -21.62 -7.29 -8.84
N SER A 54 -20.44 -7.48 -8.24
CA SER A 54 -19.21 -6.79 -8.63
C SER A 54 -18.67 -7.29 -9.97
N ASP A 55 -18.63 -8.60 -10.16
CA ASP A 55 -18.08 -9.24 -11.36
C ASP A 55 -18.92 -8.94 -12.59
N LEU A 56 -20.25 -8.85 -12.48
CA LEU A 56 -21.12 -8.36 -13.55
C LEU A 56 -20.70 -7.00 -14.10
N ARG A 57 -20.29 -6.06 -13.23
CA ARG A 57 -19.82 -4.73 -13.64
C ARG A 57 -18.43 -4.81 -14.28
N SER A 58 -17.55 -5.59 -13.68
CA SER A 58 -16.17 -5.80 -14.13
C SER A 58 -16.14 -6.47 -15.51
N PHE A 59 -16.96 -7.50 -15.73
CA PHE A 59 -17.04 -8.23 -16.98
C PHE A 59 -17.72 -7.41 -18.07
N ALA A 60 -18.73 -6.60 -17.73
CA ALA A 60 -19.29 -5.62 -18.68
C ALA A 60 -18.22 -4.62 -19.17
N LEU A 61 -17.34 -4.17 -18.27
CA LEU A 61 -16.21 -3.31 -18.65
C LEU A 61 -15.19 -4.03 -19.53
N LEU A 62 -14.88 -5.30 -19.24
CA LEU A 62 -13.99 -6.09 -20.10
C LEU A 62 -14.56 -6.30 -21.51
N VAL A 63 -15.86 -6.58 -21.62
CA VAL A 63 -16.55 -6.63 -22.91
C VAL A 63 -16.44 -5.28 -23.63
N GLN A 64 -16.57 -4.16 -22.93
CA GLN A 64 -16.42 -2.83 -23.51
C GLN A 64 -14.99 -2.56 -23.99
N ARG A 65 -13.97 -3.02 -23.27
CA ARG A 65 -12.55 -2.79 -23.61
C ARG A 65 -12.02 -3.75 -24.69
N PHE A 66 -12.52 -4.98 -24.71
CA PHE A 66 -11.98 -6.07 -25.52
C PHE A 66 -13.08 -6.79 -26.32
N GLY A 67 -14.09 -6.03 -26.75
CA GLY A 67 -15.26 -6.51 -27.49
C GLY A 67 -14.97 -6.88 -28.96
N ASP A 68 -13.71 -6.89 -29.37
CA ASP A 68 -13.27 -7.35 -30.70
C ASP A 68 -12.78 -8.81 -30.65
N ALA A 69 -12.63 -9.42 -31.82
CA ALA A 69 -12.01 -10.75 -31.92
C ALA A 69 -10.52 -10.68 -31.54
N PRO A 70 -9.96 -11.69 -30.87
CA PRO A 70 -10.57 -12.99 -30.56
C PRO A 70 -11.35 -13.07 -29.23
N SER A 71 -11.37 -12.01 -28.40
CA SER A 71 -11.89 -12.05 -27.02
C SER A 71 -13.40 -11.87 -26.88
N ARG A 72 -14.07 -11.27 -27.87
CA ARG A 72 -15.50 -10.90 -27.80
C ARG A 72 -16.41 -12.01 -27.28
N ASP A 73 -16.43 -13.16 -27.97
CA ASP A 73 -17.43 -14.21 -27.71
C ASP A 73 -17.15 -14.88 -26.35
N PHE A 74 -15.88 -14.97 -25.96
CA PHE A 74 -15.45 -15.48 -24.65
C PHE A 74 -15.93 -14.57 -23.52
N LEU A 75 -15.69 -13.26 -23.62
CA LEU A 75 -16.07 -12.30 -22.58
C LEU A 75 -17.58 -12.15 -22.45
N MET A 76 -18.31 -12.16 -23.57
CA MET A 76 -19.77 -12.20 -23.56
C MET A 76 -20.31 -13.48 -22.90
N GLY A 77 -19.66 -14.62 -23.14
CA GLY A 77 -19.99 -15.88 -22.48
C GLY A 77 -19.81 -15.84 -20.97
N ILE A 78 -18.71 -15.26 -20.48
CA ILE A 78 -18.47 -15.07 -19.04
C ILE A 78 -19.56 -14.17 -18.43
N LEU A 79 -19.88 -13.04 -19.08
CA LEU A 79 -20.88 -12.09 -18.56
C LEU A 79 -22.28 -12.73 -18.46
N ASP A 80 -22.70 -13.52 -19.46
CA ASP A 80 -23.97 -14.24 -19.38
C ASP A 80 -23.93 -15.37 -18.34
N GLY A 81 -22.76 -15.99 -18.13
CA GLY A 81 -22.50 -16.95 -17.06
C GLY A 81 -22.76 -16.35 -15.68
N GLU A 82 -22.19 -15.19 -15.37
CA GLU A 82 -22.41 -14.50 -14.09
C GLU A 82 -23.87 -14.13 -13.87
N ARG A 83 -24.56 -13.65 -14.91
CA ARG A 83 -25.98 -13.31 -14.83
C ARG A 83 -26.81 -14.53 -14.43
N LYS A 84 -26.56 -15.69 -15.05
CA LYS A 84 -27.22 -16.96 -14.69
C LYS A 84 -26.81 -17.45 -13.31
N GLY A 85 -25.55 -17.26 -12.93
CA GLY A 85 -25.04 -17.55 -11.59
C GLY A 85 -25.81 -16.80 -10.52
N LEU A 86 -26.06 -15.50 -10.72
CA LEU A 86 -26.84 -14.69 -9.80
C LEU A 86 -28.25 -15.25 -9.59
N ASP A 87 -28.94 -15.62 -10.68
CA ASP A 87 -30.29 -16.20 -10.62
C ASP A 87 -30.30 -17.49 -9.77
N GLY A 88 -29.30 -18.36 -9.97
CA GLY A 88 -29.13 -19.59 -9.19
C GLY A 88 -28.80 -19.35 -7.72
N LEU A 89 -27.95 -18.36 -7.44
CA LEU A 89 -27.57 -17.99 -6.08
C LEU A 89 -28.79 -17.50 -5.27
N LEU A 90 -29.69 -16.73 -5.91
CA LEU A 90 -30.91 -16.27 -5.26
C LEU A 90 -31.85 -17.42 -4.88
N VAL A 91 -31.87 -18.53 -5.65
CA VAL A 91 -32.62 -19.74 -5.27
C VAL A 91 -32.00 -20.37 -4.02
N MET A 92 -30.67 -20.54 -4.00
CA MET A 92 -29.93 -21.07 -2.85
C MET A 92 -30.15 -20.23 -1.59
N ALA A 93 -30.07 -18.90 -1.71
CA ALA A 93 -30.27 -17.98 -0.60
C ALA A 93 -31.68 -18.10 0.03
N ARG A 94 -32.72 -18.26 -0.81
CA ARG A 94 -34.10 -18.46 -0.32
C ARG A 94 -34.25 -19.74 0.50
N LYS A 95 -33.57 -20.83 0.13
CA LYS A 95 -33.54 -22.07 0.93
C LYS A 95 -32.96 -21.82 2.33
N LEU A 96 -31.99 -20.91 2.44
CA LEU A 96 -31.39 -20.51 3.72
C LEU A 96 -32.17 -19.40 4.46
N GLY A 97 -33.34 -19.03 3.94
CA GLY A 97 -34.20 -18.00 4.53
C GLY A 97 -33.71 -16.58 4.33
N MET A 98 -32.84 -16.33 3.34
CA MET A 98 -32.32 -15.00 3.01
C MET A 98 -33.08 -14.41 1.83
N SER A 99 -33.59 -13.19 2.00
CA SER A 99 -34.11 -12.35 0.92
C SER A 99 -32.98 -11.67 0.16
N GLU A 100 -33.28 -11.08 -1.01
CA GLU A 100 -32.29 -10.28 -1.73
C GLU A 100 -31.91 -9.00 -0.96
N GLU A 101 -32.81 -8.46 -0.13
CA GLU A 101 -32.51 -7.32 0.74
C GLU A 101 -31.48 -7.70 1.81
N ASP A 102 -31.62 -8.89 2.42
CA ASP A 102 -30.63 -9.41 3.36
C ASP A 102 -29.26 -9.58 2.70
N LEU A 103 -29.22 -10.06 1.45
CA LEU A 103 -27.97 -10.21 0.69
C LEU A 103 -27.32 -8.86 0.36
N LYS A 104 -28.11 -7.82 0.05
CA LYS A 104 -27.61 -6.45 -0.18
C LYS A 104 -27.04 -5.84 1.09
N GLY A 105 -27.64 -6.13 2.24
CA GLY A 105 -27.20 -5.68 3.56
C GLY A 105 -26.13 -6.56 4.20
N TYR A 106 -25.72 -7.65 3.56
CA TYR A 106 -24.78 -8.59 4.14
C TYR A 106 -23.38 -7.97 4.29
N GLU A 107 -22.79 -8.10 5.48
CA GLU A 107 -21.44 -7.61 5.76
C GLU A 107 -20.39 -8.59 5.20
N VAL A 108 -19.76 -8.19 4.10
CA VAL A 108 -18.76 -8.97 3.38
C VAL A 108 -17.43 -8.91 4.12
N SER A 109 -16.72 -10.03 4.20
CA SER A 109 -15.39 -10.06 4.84
C SER A 109 -14.34 -9.35 3.98
N ALA A 110 -13.21 -9.00 4.59
CA ALA A 110 -12.09 -8.36 3.90
C ALA A 110 -11.60 -9.18 2.70
N GLU A 111 -11.60 -10.51 2.79
CA GLU A 111 -11.19 -11.41 1.71
C GLU A 111 -12.19 -11.39 0.55
N GLY A 112 -13.50 -11.30 0.84
CA GLY A 112 -14.54 -11.14 -0.18
C GLY A 112 -14.37 -9.83 -0.97
N PHE A 113 -13.98 -8.75 -0.28
CA PHE A 113 -13.63 -7.47 -0.92
C PHE A 113 -12.31 -7.54 -1.70
N ALA A 114 -11.32 -8.29 -1.22
CA ALA A 114 -10.03 -8.40 -1.89
C ALA A 114 -10.18 -9.04 -3.28
N TYR A 115 -11.00 -10.09 -3.40
CA TYR A 115 -11.29 -10.74 -4.68
C TYR A 115 -11.97 -9.76 -5.66
N THR A 116 -13.06 -9.11 -5.24
CA THR A 116 -13.81 -8.20 -6.12
C THR A 116 -13.00 -6.98 -6.53
N THR A 117 -12.14 -6.48 -5.63
CA THR A 117 -11.20 -5.39 -5.94
C THR A 117 -10.17 -5.82 -6.98
N PHE A 118 -9.61 -7.04 -6.86
CA PHE A 118 -8.68 -7.58 -7.86
C PHE A 118 -9.36 -7.76 -9.23
N MET A 119 -10.62 -8.22 -9.23
CA MET A 119 -11.38 -8.39 -10.48
C MET A 119 -11.71 -7.05 -11.15
N ALA A 120 -12.12 -6.05 -10.37
CA ALA A 120 -12.33 -4.69 -10.86
C ALA A 120 -11.03 -4.08 -11.41
N TRP A 121 -9.89 -4.33 -10.74
CA TRP A 121 -8.58 -3.90 -11.23
C TRP A 121 -8.21 -4.58 -12.56
N GLN A 122 -8.42 -5.89 -12.69
CA GLN A 122 -8.23 -6.62 -13.96
C GLN A 122 -9.09 -5.98 -15.06
N ALA A 123 -10.36 -5.71 -14.76
CA ALA A 123 -11.28 -5.09 -15.70
C ALA A 123 -10.88 -3.68 -16.14
N LEU A 124 -10.19 -2.92 -15.30
CA LEU A 124 -9.72 -1.57 -15.61
C LEU A 124 -8.36 -1.54 -16.32
N TYR A 125 -7.43 -2.42 -15.93
CA TYR A 125 -6.01 -2.25 -16.24
C TYR A 125 -5.40 -3.42 -17.02
N ALA A 126 -5.84 -4.65 -16.78
CA ALA A 126 -5.25 -5.81 -17.44
C ALA A 126 -5.57 -5.81 -18.94
N SER A 127 -4.70 -6.47 -19.72
CA SER A 127 -5.01 -6.89 -21.09
C SER A 127 -5.98 -8.08 -21.10
N ALA A 128 -6.63 -8.33 -22.24
CA ALA A 128 -7.49 -9.52 -22.41
C ALA A 128 -6.72 -10.82 -22.11
N ALA A 129 -5.45 -10.92 -22.52
CA ALA A 129 -4.63 -12.10 -22.26
C ALA A 129 -4.34 -12.32 -20.77
N GLU A 130 -4.00 -11.26 -20.02
CA GLU A 130 -3.74 -11.35 -18.58
C GLU A 130 -4.99 -11.76 -17.81
N PHE A 131 -6.14 -11.17 -18.15
CA PHE A 131 -7.44 -11.54 -17.58
C PHE A 131 -7.76 -13.01 -17.84
N VAL A 132 -7.68 -13.44 -19.10
CA VAL A 132 -8.00 -14.80 -19.51
C VAL A 132 -7.08 -15.84 -18.86
N ILE A 133 -5.78 -15.53 -18.68
CA ILE A 133 -4.87 -16.41 -17.91
C ILE A 133 -5.38 -16.60 -16.49
N GLY A 134 -5.73 -15.51 -15.80
CA GLY A 134 -6.20 -15.55 -14.42
C GLY A 134 -7.45 -16.42 -14.25
N ILE A 135 -8.41 -16.27 -15.16
CA ILE A 135 -9.63 -17.09 -15.19
C ILE A 135 -9.30 -18.56 -15.49
N LEU A 136 -8.49 -18.83 -16.51
CA LEU A 136 -8.18 -20.18 -16.97
C LEU A 136 -7.46 -21.04 -15.92
N VAL A 137 -6.57 -20.45 -15.12
CA VAL A 137 -5.82 -21.21 -14.12
C VAL A 137 -6.59 -21.44 -12.82
N ASN A 138 -7.58 -20.59 -12.50
CA ASN A 138 -8.31 -20.64 -11.23
C ASN A 138 -9.60 -21.48 -11.30
N PHE A 139 -10.33 -21.41 -12.42
CA PHE A 139 -11.69 -21.98 -12.49
C PHE A 139 -11.77 -23.49 -12.27
N ALA A 140 -10.71 -24.23 -12.59
CA ALA A 140 -10.68 -25.68 -12.39
C ALA A 140 -10.68 -26.08 -10.90
N ALA A 141 -10.04 -25.30 -10.03
CA ALA A 141 -10.07 -25.54 -8.58
C ALA A 141 -11.44 -25.17 -8.01
N TRP A 142 -11.98 -24.02 -8.43
CA TRP A 142 -13.32 -23.57 -8.06
C TRP A 142 -14.39 -24.60 -8.42
N GLY A 143 -14.44 -25.06 -9.68
CA GLY A 143 -15.42 -26.04 -10.14
C GLY A 143 -15.35 -27.36 -9.36
N HIS A 144 -14.14 -27.81 -9.01
CA HIS A 144 -13.95 -29.01 -8.19
C HIS A 144 -14.63 -28.88 -6.81
N ASN A 145 -14.39 -27.77 -6.10
CA ASN A 145 -15.00 -27.54 -4.80
C ASN A 145 -16.50 -27.26 -4.89
N CYS A 146 -16.97 -26.57 -5.94
CA CYS A 146 -18.40 -26.42 -6.19
C CYS A 146 -19.11 -27.77 -6.31
N GLY A 147 -18.50 -28.74 -7.00
CA GLY A 147 -19.05 -30.11 -7.08
C GLY A 147 -19.11 -30.79 -5.72
N ARG A 148 -18.04 -30.69 -4.91
CA ARG A 148 -18.00 -31.23 -3.54
C ARG A 148 -19.06 -30.60 -2.65
N MET A 149 -19.19 -29.27 -2.71
CA MET A 149 -20.17 -28.51 -1.94
C MET A 149 -21.60 -28.84 -2.36
N SER A 150 -21.89 -28.93 -3.66
CA SER A 150 -23.22 -29.31 -4.17
C SER A 150 -23.65 -30.68 -3.65
N ALA A 151 -22.76 -31.68 -3.75
CA ALA A 151 -23.01 -33.02 -3.24
C ALA A 151 -23.24 -33.02 -1.72
N ALA A 152 -22.44 -32.26 -0.96
CA ALA A 152 -22.57 -32.13 0.48
C ALA A 152 -23.90 -31.47 0.90
N LEU A 153 -24.28 -30.37 0.25
CA LEU A 153 -25.52 -29.65 0.55
C LEU A 153 -26.76 -30.49 0.31
N ARG A 154 -26.79 -31.27 -0.78
CA ARG A 154 -27.90 -32.20 -1.07
C ARG A 154 -27.97 -33.34 -0.05
N LYS A 155 -26.83 -33.95 0.27
CA LYS A 155 -26.77 -35.13 1.16
C LYS A 155 -27.06 -34.78 2.62
N SER A 156 -26.42 -33.73 3.14
CA SER A 156 -26.37 -33.46 4.59
C SER A 156 -27.30 -32.34 5.04
N TYR A 157 -27.77 -31.49 4.10
CA TYR A 157 -28.62 -30.33 4.41
C TYR A 157 -29.96 -30.31 3.65
N GLY A 158 -30.24 -31.34 2.85
CA GLY A 158 -31.52 -31.51 2.16
C GLY A 158 -31.81 -30.44 1.10
N PHE A 159 -30.76 -29.93 0.43
CA PHE A 159 -30.92 -29.09 -0.75
C PHE A 159 -31.42 -29.93 -1.94
N SER A 160 -32.31 -29.36 -2.76
CA SER A 160 -32.73 -29.95 -4.03
C SER A 160 -31.72 -29.68 -5.15
N GLU A 161 -31.93 -30.28 -6.33
CA GLU A 161 -31.11 -29.98 -7.51
C GLU A 161 -31.22 -28.50 -7.93
N ASP A 162 -32.43 -27.95 -7.89
CA ASP A 162 -32.68 -26.53 -8.22
C ASP A 162 -31.99 -25.59 -7.22
N GLU A 163 -31.89 -25.98 -5.95
CA GLU A 163 -31.29 -25.16 -4.88
C GLU A 163 -29.76 -25.17 -4.91
N THR A 164 -29.11 -26.10 -5.62
CA THR A 164 -27.65 -26.12 -5.79
C THR A 164 -27.19 -25.72 -7.19
N VAL A 165 -28.12 -25.31 -8.07
CA VAL A 165 -27.84 -25.04 -9.50
C VAL A 165 -26.68 -24.07 -9.73
N PHE A 166 -26.48 -23.10 -8.83
CA PHE A 166 -25.33 -22.21 -8.83
C PHE A 166 -24.01 -22.99 -8.83
N LEU A 167 -23.83 -23.90 -7.87
CA LEU A 167 -22.62 -24.70 -7.73
C LEU A 167 -22.47 -25.69 -8.89
N ASP A 168 -23.57 -26.30 -9.33
CA ASP A 168 -23.56 -27.29 -10.40
C ASP A 168 -23.12 -26.69 -11.75
N ALA A 169 -23.47 -25.43 -11.99
CA ALA A 169 -23.06 -24.70 -13.19
C ALA A 169 -21.53 -24.55 -13.27
N PHE A 170 -20.86 -24.27 -12.16
CA PHE A 170 -19.40 -24.19 -12.11
C PHE A 170 -18.73 -25.58 -12.08
N ALA A 171 -19.35 -26.56 -11.42
CA ALA A 171 -18.82 -27.92 -11.34
C ALA A 171 -18.79 -28.62 -12.71
N ASN A 172 -19.76 -28.31 -13.59
CA ASN A 172 -19.93 -28.95 -14.89
C ASN A 172 -19.62 -28.00 -16.07
N MET A 173 -18.85 -26.94 -15.82
CA MET A 173 -18.51 -25.97 -16.86
C MET A 173 -17.71 -26.63 -18.00
N PRO A 174 -18.12 -26.48 -19.28
CA PRO A 174 -17.34 -26.96 -20.41
C PRO A 174 -15.93 -26.36 -20.43
N SER A 175 -14.95 -27.12 -20.90
CA SER A 175 -13.60 -26.59 -21.08
C SER A 175 -13.61 -25.42 -22.06
N PHE A 176 -12.99 -24.32 -21.65
CA PHE A 176 -12.78 -23.13 -22.47
C PHE A 176 -11.28 -22.89 -22.73
N GLU A 177 -10.45 -23.92 -22.58
CA GLU A 177 -9.00 -23.81 -22.71
C GLU A 177 -8.56 -23.40 -24.12
N GLU A 178 -9.17 -23.96 -25.17
CA GLU A 178 -8.85 -23.61 -26.54
C GLU A 178 -9.12 -22.13 -26.89
N PRO A 179 -10.34 -21.57 -26.66
CA PRO A 179 -10.58 -20.14 -26.89
C PRO A 179 -9.72 -19.25 -25.98
N ALA A 180 -9.45 -19.68 -24.74
CA ALA A 180 -8.56 -18.94 -23.86
C ALA A 180 -7.12 -18.87 -24.41
N LEU A 181 -6.57 -19.99 -24.87
CA LEU A 181 -5.24 -20.05 -25.47
C LEU A 181 -5.14 -19.18 -26.73
N ALA A 182 -6.21 -19.07 -27.53
CA ALA A 182 -6.24 -18.18 -28.69
C ALA A 182 -6.13 -16.71 -28.30
N ILE A 183 -6.86 -16.26 -27.26
CA ILE A 183 -6.79 -14.88 -26.75
C ILE A 183 -5.41 -14.59 -26.14
N ILE A 184 -4.85 -15.55 -25.40
CA ILE A 184 -3.52 -15.42 -24.81
C ILE A 184 -2.45 -15.31 -25.89
N GLN A 185 -2.54 -16.14 -26.94
CA GLN A 185 -1.59 -16.09 -28.05
C GLN A 185 -1.67 -14.76 -28.80
N ASP A 186 -2.87 -14.23 -29.03
CA ASP A 186 -3.04 -12.92 -29.65
C ASP A 186 -2.39 -11.80 -28.82
N GLY A 187 -2.53 -11.83 -27.48
CA GLY A 187 -1.82 -10.90 -26.60
C GLY A 187 -0.29 -11.01 -26.68
N LEU A 188 0.25 -12.23 -26.79
CA LEU A 188 1.69 -12.45 -26.99
C LEU A 188 2.16 -11.93 -28.36
N ASP A 189 1.37 -12.15 -29.40
CA ASP A 189 1.68 -11.73 -30.76
C ASP A 189 1.66 -10.20 -30.88
N GLN A 190 0.68 -9.51 -30.29
CA GLN A 190 0.64 -8.04 -30.24
C GLN A 190 1.87 -7.45 -29.53
N ARG A 191 2.31 -8.08 -28.43
CA ARG A 191 3.54 -7.67 -27.72
C ARG A 191 4.78 -7.85 -28.59
N SER A 192 4.85 -8.91 -29.40
CA SER A 192 5.97 -9.12 -30.33
C SER A 192 5.99 -8.11 -31.49
N ARG A 193 4.82 -7.71 -32.01
CA ARG A 193 4.67 -6.67 -33.06
C ARG A 193 5.07 -5.29 -32.56
N SER A 194 4.72 -4.94 -31.32
CA SER A 194 5.14 -3.66 -30.70
C SER A 194 6.65 -3.51 -30.52
N ARG A 195 7.41 -4.63 -30.50
CA ARG A 195 8.88 -4.64 -30.41
C ARG A 195 9.59 -4.43 -31.75
N GLY A 196 8.87 -4.41 -32.88
CA GLY A 196 9.43 -4.27 -34.23
C GLY A 196 9.85 -2.84 -34.64
N GLY A 197 9.55 -1.82 -33.84
CA GLY A 197 10.09 -0.46 -34.00
C GLY A 197 11.17 -0.19 -32.97
N SER A 198 12.44 -0.41 -33.34
CA SER A 198 13.64 -0.15 -32.53
C SER A 198 13.57 -0.63 -31.07
N SER A 199 13.84 -1.91 -30.82
CA SER A 199 13.97 -2.43 -29.44
C SER A 199 15.17 -3.36 -29.26
N ALA A 200 15.97 -3.05 -28.23
CA ALA A 200 16.93 -3.94 -27.63
C ALA A 200 16.17 -5.04 -26.86
N ALA A 201 16.32 -6.28 -27.30
CA ALA A 201 15.62 -7.42 -26.73
C ALA A 201 16.28 -7.90 -25.44
N ARG A 202 15.47 -8.01 -24.36
CA ARG A 202 15.74 -8.89 -23.22
C ARG A 202 15.36 -10.32 -23.63
N ASP A 203 16.35 -11.20 -23.56
CA ASP A 203 16.23 -12.64 -23.74
C ASP A 203 15.69 -13.28 -22.45
N CYS A 204 14.48 -13.84 -22.51
CA CYS A 204 13.89 -14.66 -21.46
C CYS A 204 14.23 -16.14 -21.74
N SER A 205 15.50 -16.52 -21.62
CA SER A 205 15.86 -17.94 -21.60
C SER A 205 17.23 -18.19 -20.95
N ARG A 206 17.30 -18.31 -19.62
CA ARG A 206 18.22 -19.26 -18.95
C ARG A 206 17.96 -19.45 -17.45
N PRO A 207 18.24 -20.66 -16.92
CA PRO A 207 17.76 -21.15 -15.63
C PRO A 207 18.67 -20.73 -14.47
N THR A 208 18.06 -20.62 -13.30
CA THR A 208 18.71 -20.53 -12.00
C THR A 208 19.65 -21.72 -11.77
N ARG A 209 20.96 -21.46 -11.84
CA ARG A 209 21.98 -22.32 -11.21
C ARG A 209 23.06 -21.47 -10.58
N GLY A 210 23.24 -21.65 -9.27
CA GLY A 210 24.46 -21.25 -8.56
C GLY A 210 24.20 -20.73 -7.16
N CYS A 211 23.92 -21.63 -6.21
CA CYS A 211 24.40 -21.53 -4.82
C CYS A 211 24.20 -22.88 -4.12
N SER A 212 25.05 -23.85 -4.49
CA SER A 212 25.33 -25.02 -3.67
C SER A 212 26.67 -24.81 -2.96
N GLY A 213 26.67 -24.83 -1.62
CA GLY A 213 27.88 -25.12 -0.84
C GLY A 213 28.37 -24.02 0.09
N THR A 214 27.68 -23.82 1.23
CA THR A 214 28.36 -23.44 2.48
C THR A 214 27.74 -24.22 3.65
N PRO A 215 28.52 -24.84 4.55
CA PRO A 215 27.97 -25.66 5.61
C PRO A 215 27.25 -24.80 6.65
N TRP A 216 26.11 -25.28 7.14
CA TRP A 216 25.38 -24.70 8.27
C TRP A 216 26.33 -24.44 9.47
N PRO A 217 26.32 -23.24 10.07
CA PRO A 217 27.17 -22.98 11.22
C PRO A 217 26.65 -23.72 12.44
N ARG A 218 27.52 -24.51 13.08
CA ARG A 218 27.28 -25.15 14.37
C ARG A 218 26.98 -24.08 15.45
N PRO A 219 26.15 -24.40 16.46
CA PRO A 219 25.72 -23.41 17.45
C PRO A 219 26.91 -22.97 18.31
N ARG A 220 27.20 -21.66 18.31
CA ARG A 220 28.07 -21.03 19.31
C ARG A 220 27.23 -20.67 20.54
N ARG A 221 27.81 -20.89 21.72
CA ARG A 221 27.24 -20.61 23.05
C ARG A 221 26.86 -19.12 23.21
N PRO A 222 25.90 -18.80 24.11
CA PRO A 222 25.23 -17.50 24.11
C PRO A 222 26.15 -16.40 24.66
N HIS A 223 26.51 -15.46 23.79
CA HIS A 223 26.79 -14.09 24.20
C HIS A 223 25.51 -13.28 23.99
N GLU A 224 25.09 -12.53 25.01
CA GLU A 224 23.90 -11.67 25.02
C GLU A 224 23.70 -10.96 23.68
N ALA A 225 22.64 -11.35 22.96
CA ALA A 225 22.33 -10.78 21.66
C ALA A 225 21.88 -9.33 21.83
N ALA A 226 22.60 -8.39 21.23
CA ALA A 226 22.17 -7.00 21.14
C ALA A 226 20.81 -6.93 20.42
N VAL A 227 19.80 -6.36 21.09
CA VAL A 227 18.45 -6.17 20.53
C VAL A 227 18.55 -5.36 19.23
N LYS A 228 17.93 -5.85 18.15
CA LYS A 228 17.93 -5.15 16.86
C LYS A 228 17.12 -3.84 16.99
N PRO A 229 17.52 -2.72 16.37
CA PRO A 229 16.80 -1.44 16.49
C PRO A 229 15.31 -1.48 16.15
N ALA A 230 14.92 -2.33 15.21
CA ALA A 230 13.52 -2.55 14.83
C ALA A 230 12.67 -3.18 15.96
N GLN A 231 13.30 -3.85 16.92
CA GLN A 231 12.65 -4.57 18.03
C GLN A 231 12.61 -3.76 19.34
N LEU A 232 13.19 -2.56 19.36
CA LEU A 232 13.10 -1.67 20.52
C LEU A 232 11.68 -1.12 20.63
N SER A 233 11.16 -1.00 21.85
CA SER A 233 9.94 -0.21 22.06
C SER A 233 10.22 1.29 21.87
N PRO A 234 9.23 2.08 21.45
CA PRO A 234 9.36 3.54 21.32
C PRO A 234 9.96 4.21 22.55
N ARG A 235 9.45 3.86 23.73
CA ARG A 235 9.90 4.42 25.01
C ARG A 235 11.36 4.10 25.31
N GLU A 236 11.80 2.86 25.07
CA GLU A 236 13.20 2.48 25.25
C GLU A 236 14.12 3.24 24.31
N LEU A 237 13.72 3.43 23.05
CA LEU A 237 14.52 4.21 22.11
C LEU A 237 14.59 5.68 22.53
N ARG A 238 13.47 6.31 22.89
CA ARG A 238 13.46 7.70 23.40
C ARG A 238 14.35 7.85 24.63
N GLN A 239 14.34 6.89 25.56
CA GLN A 239 15.27 6.88 26.70
C GLN A 239 16.74 6.78 26.28
N LYS A 240 17.08 5.91 25.31
CA LYS A 240 18.44 5.82 24.76
C LYS A 240 18.87 7.13 24.09
N ILE A 241 17.96 7.78 23.37
CA ILE A 241 18.19 9.09 22.75
C ILE A 241 18.44 10.14 23.85
N ARG A 242 17.55 10.27 24.82
CA ARG A 242 17.68 11.17 25.97
C ARG A 242 19.01 10.99 26.69
N ALA A 243 19.46 9.75 26.87
CA ALA A 243 20.71 9.42 27.54
C ALA A 243 22.00 9.61 26.70
N GLY A 244 21.90 10.04 25.43
CA GLY A 244 23.09 10.16 24.57
C GLY A 244 23.49 8.89 23.83
N ALA A 245 22.89 7.75 24.15
CA ALA A 245 23.25 6.44 23.60
C ALA A 245 22.77 6.21 22.17
N TRP A 246 21.89 7.07 21.65
CA TRP A 246 21.44 7.04 20.26
C TRP A 246 21.47 8.45 19.63
N ARG A 247 22.31 8.62 18.61
CA ARG A 247 22.47 9.86 17.82
C ARG A 247 22.37 9.61 16.29
N ARG A 248 21.97 8.40 15.91
CA ARG A 248 21.86 7.95 14.52
C ARG A 248 20.46 8.24 13.97
N PRO A 249 20.25 8.15 12.64
CA PRO A 249 18.92 8.22 12.05
C PRO A 249 17.94 7.22 12.67
N THR A 250 16.65 7.55 12.63
CA THR A 250 15.53 6.75 13.18
C THR A 250 14.86 5.85 12.16
N ALA A 251 15.31 5.87 10.90
CA ALA A 251 14.85 4.96 9.85
C ALA A 251 14.95 3.49 10.32
N GLY A 252 13.87 2.72 10.15
CA GLY A 252 13.82 1.30 10.51
C GLY A 252 13.88 0.99 12.02
N CYS A 253 13.78 1.99 12.89
CA CYS A 253 13.64 1.77 14.33
C CYS A 253 12.17 1.58 14.73
N CYS A 254 11.93 0.83 15.81
CA CYS A 254 10.59 0.64 16.39
C CYS A 254 9.53 0.27 15.35
N ARG A 255 9.67 -0.91 14.73
CA ARG A 255 8.80 -1.36 13.63
C ARG A 255 7.32 -1.24 14.03
N ASN A 256 6.50 -0.77 13.09
CA ASN A 256 5.06 -0.54 13.21
C ASN A 256 4.63 0.72 13.99
N PHE A 257 5.57 1.50 14.55
CA PHE A 257 5.26 2.75 15.25
C PHE A 257 5.50 3.98 14.37
N ALA A 258 4.54 4.91 14.39
CA ALA A 258 4.60 6.15 13.65
C ALA A 258 5.79 7.03 14.09
N GLN A 259 6.39 7.69 13.11
CA GLN A 259 7.41 8.71 13.35
C GLN A 259 6.85 10.08 12.99
N ALA A 260 7.19 11.10 13.79
CA ALA A 260 6.75 12.46 13.57
C ALA A 260 7.93 13.40 13.33
N ASN A 261 7.76 14.26 12.34
CA ASN A 261 8.58 15.45 12.15
C ASN A 261 8.22 16.48 13.25
N LEU A 262 9.17 17.31 13.63
CA LEU A 262 9.01 18.34 14.66
C LEU A 262 9.26 19.73 14.06
N VAL A 263 8.37 20.66 14.35
CA VAL A 263 8.60 22.10 14.18
C VAL A 263 8.31 22.80 15.49
N VAL A 264 9.21 23.65 15.96
CA VAL A 264 8.98 24.48 17.15
C VAL A 264 9.12 25.94 16.76
N VAL A 265 8.13 26.74 17.13
CA VAL A 265 8.10 28.20 16.89
C VAL A 265 7.64 28.94 18.14
N PRO A 266 8.02 30.22 18.31
CA PRO A 266 7.43 31.10 19.32
C PRO A 266 5.90 31.18 19.21
N LYS A 267 5.20 31.31 20.33
CA LYS A 267 3.73 31.44 20.41
C LYS A 267 3.18 32.55 19.51
N ALA A 268 3.92 33.64 19.35
CA ALA A 268 3.59 34.75 18.47
C ALA A 268 3.55 34.38 16.96
N LEU A 269 4.13 33.25 16.59
CA LEU A 269 4.14 32.68 15.23
C LEU A 269 3.23 31.44 15.11
N ALA A 270 2.87 30.81 16.23
CA ALA A 270 2.16 29.53 16.27
C ALA A 270 0.84 29.54 15.50
N HIS A 271 0.03 30.60 15.64
CA HIS A 271 -1.24 30.70 14.92
C HIS A 271 -1.06 30.78 13.39
N GLU A 272 -0.09 31.58 12.91
CA GLU A 272 0.21 31.67 11.48
C GLU A 272 0.74 30.33 10.94
N PHE A 273 1.55 29.62 11.72
CA PHE A 273 2.07 28.31 11.34
C PHE A 273 0.97 27.24 11.33
N LEU A 274 0.08 27.24 12.32
CA LEU A 274 -1.08 26.35 12.37
C LEU A 274 -1.96 26.53 11.12
N LEU A 275 -2.27 27.78 10.77
CA LEU A 275 -3.01 28.11 9.55
C LEU A 275 -2.23 27.70 8.28
N PHE A 276 -0.90 27.80 8.29
CA PHE A 276 -0.05 27.31 7.21
C PHE A 276 -0.20 25.79 7.04
N CYS A 277 -0.16 25.01 8.12
CA CYS A 277 -0.37 23.57 8.08
C CYS A 277 -1.77 23.22 7.56
N GLN A 278 -2.80 23.89 8.06
CA GLN A 278 -4.19 23.69 7.61
C GLN A 278 -4.37 23.97 6.11
N ARG A 279 -3.70 25.01 5.58
CA ARG A 279 -3.76 25.37 4.16
C ARG A 279 -2.93 24.44 3.27
N ASN A 280 -1.97 23.71 3.84
CA ASN A 280 -1.03 22.86 3.13
C ASN A 280 -0.91 21.49 3.82
N PRO A 281 -2.00 20.70 3.89
CA PRO A 281 -2.04 19.47 4.68
C PRO A 281 -1.12 18.38 4.12
N GLU A 282 -0.86 18.35 2.81
CA GLU A 282 0.04 17.38 2.18
C GLU A 282 1.51 17.54 2.66
N PRO A 283 2.16 18.72 2.54
CA PRO A 283 3.52 18.90 3.04
C PRO A 283 3.60 19.09 4.57
N CYS A 284 2.52 19.51 5.21
CA CYS A 284 2.47 19.77 6.65
C CYS A 284 1.29 19.05 7.33
N PRO A 285 1.23 17.70 7.28
CA PRO A 285 0.15 16.94 7.88
C PRO A 285 0.26 17.06 9.39
N LEU A 286 -0.58 17.88 10.00
CA LEU A 286 -0.54 18.12 11.44
C LEU A 286 -1.05 16.90 12.20
N LEU A 287 -0.32 16.48 13.23
CA LEU A 287 -0.71 15.37 14.12
C LEU A 287 -0.99 15.85 15.54
N GLU A 288 -0.18 16.77 16.06
CA GLU A 288 -0.35 17.29 17.42
C GLU A 288 0.32 18.67 17.56
N VAL A 289 -0.26 19.51 18.41
CA VAL A 289 0.32 20.79 18.84
C VAL A 289 0.42 20.77 20.36
N THR A 290 1.59 21.13 20.88
CA THR A 290 1.84 21.25 22.32
C THR A 290 1.40 22.61 22.84
N GLU A 291 1.09 22.71 24.13
CA GLU A 291 0.88 24.00 24.78
C GLU A 291 2.18 24.83 24.83
N ALA A 292 2.04 26.15 24.86
CA ALA A 292 3.22 27.02 24.91
C ALA A 292 4.06 26.74 26.17
N GLY A 293 5.34 26.44 25.97
CA GLY A 293 6.31 26.11 27.01
C GLY A 293 6.30 24.65 27.43
N ASP A 294 5.24 23.88 27.16
CA ASP A 294 5.16 22.46 27.50
C ASP A 294 5.85 21.61 26.41
N PRO A 295 6.97 20.92 26.71
CA PRO A 295 7.67 20.09 25.74
C PRO A 295 7.05 18.70 25.57
N GLU A 296 5.98 18.35 26.28
CA GLU A 296 5.42 16.99 26.26
C GLU A 296 4.26 16.87 25.25
N PRO A 297 4.35 15.96 24.26
CA PRO A 297 3.21 15.56 23.44
C PRO A 297 2.31 14.62 24.25
N LYS A 298 1.06 15.02 24.45
CA LYS A 298 0.07 14.30 25.29
C LYS A 298 -0.70 13.24 24.51
N ILE A 299 -0.72 13.29 23.17
CA ILE A 299 -1.51 12.36 22.34
C ILE A 299 -0.60 11.32 21.70
N LEU A 300 0.47 11.75 21.02
CA LEU A 300 1.34 10.88 20.24
C LEU A 300 2.33 10.09 21.10
N ALA A 301 2.86 10.69 22.17
CA ALA A 301 3.86 10.04 23.02
C ALA A 301 3.85 10.59 24.46
N PRO A 302 2.82 10.28 25.27
CA PRO A 302 2.76 10.70 26.66
C PRO A 302 4.04 10.36 27.43
N GLY A 303 4.58 11.34 28.16
CA GLY A 303 5.84 11.27 28.90
C GLY A 303 7.12 11.46 28.06
N ALA A 304 7.00 11.68 26.75
CA ALA A 304 8.13 12.11 25.93
C ALA A 304 8.50 13.58 26.22
N ASP A 305 9.75 13.93 25.93
CA ASP A 305 10.24 15.31 26.06
C ASP A 305 10.84 15.75 24.72
N LEU A 306 10.14 16.67 24.02
CA LEU A 306 10.58 17.17 22.71
C LEU A 306 11.95 17.85 22.76
N ARG A 307 12.45 18.24 23.93
CA ARG A 307 13.78 18.83 24.08
C ARG A 307 14.90 17.82 23.99
N THR A 308 14.65 16.54 24.24
CA THR A 308 15.70 15.52 24.38
C THR A 308 15.46 14.22 23.64
N ASP A 309 14.23 13.95 23.21
CA ASP A 309 13.83 12.62 22.73
C ASP A 309 13.93 12.45 21.21
N LEU A 310 14.44 13.46 20.50
CA LEU A 310 14.88 13.32 19.12
C LEU A 310 16.41 13.27 19.06
N PRO A 311 17.02 12.47 18.17
CA PRO A 311 18.47 12.30 18.18
C PRO A 311 19.24 13.56 17.80
N LYS A 312 18.62 14.48 17.04
CA LYS A 312 19.26 15.68 16.51
C LYS A 312 18.26 16.72 16.02
N TYR A 313 18.56 17.99 16.25
CA TYR A 313 17.74 19.15 15.89
C TYR A 313 18.51 20.10 14.97
N ARG A 314 17.77 20.94 14.24
CA ARG A 314 18.26 22.10 13.47
C ARG A 314 17.66 23.38 14.02
N VAL A 315 18.50 24.38 14.24
CA VAL A 315 18.08 25.67 14.79
C VAL A 315 18.22 26.74 13.71
N TYR A 316 17.12 27.41 13.41
CA TYR A 316 17.05 28.51 12.46
C TYR A 316 16.78 29.82 13.19
N LYS A 317 17.62 30.83 12.96
CA LYS A 317 17.40 32.19 13.45
C LYS A 317 17.39 33.17 12.29
N SER A 318 16.36 33.99 12.21
CA SER A 318 16.15 34.97 11.13
C SER A 318 16.27 34.34 9.73
N GLY A 319 15.84 33.07 9.61
CA GLY A 319 15.85 32.28 8.37
C GLY A 319 17.21 31.68 7.96
N ALA A 320 18.25 31.82 8.80
CA ALA A 320 19.54 31.15 8.59
C ALA A 320 19.66 29.92 9.51
N LEU A 321 20.18 28.81 8.99
CA LEU A 321 20.55 27.65 9.80
C LEU A 321 21.78 28.02 10.65
N GLU A 322 21.61 28.13 11.96
CA GLU A 322 22.68 28.45 12.90
C GLU A 322 23.51 27.21 13.25
N GLY A 323 22.87 26.04 13.30
CA GLY A 323 23.57 24.78 13.53
C GLY A 323 22.66 23.61 13.85
N GLU A 324 23.30 22.46 14.08
CA GLU A 324 22.67 21.23 14.56
C GLU A 324 23.04 20.99 16.03
N VAL A 325 22.05 20.69 16.87
CA VAL A 325 22.24 20.45 18.31
C VAL A 325 21.66 19.09 18.72
N PRO A 326 22.20 18.45 19.77
CA PRO A 326 21.72 17.14 20.23
C PRO A 326 20.50 17.21 21.15
N ASP A 327 20.20 18.37 21.71
CA ASP A 327 19.07 18.66 22.60
C ASP A 327 18.71 20.15 22.55
N LEU A 328 17.54 20.51 23.10
CA LEU A 328 17.02 21.87 23.14
C LEU A 328 17.00 22.46 24.56
N LEU A 329 17.65 21.84 25.55
CA LEU A 329 17.50 22.25 26.96
C LEU A 329 17.97 23.69 27.22
N SER A 330 18.98 24.15 26.47
CA SER A 330 19.51 25.52 26.56
C SER A 330 18.79 26.54 25.67
N ILE A 331 17.90 26.08 24.80
CA ILE A 331 17.22 26.91 23.78
C ILE A 331 15.72 27.05 24.10
N TRP A 332 15.14 26.04 24.74
CA TRP A 332 13.71 26.00 25.03
C TRP A 332 13.28 27.15 25.94
N ARG A 333 12.16 27.79 25.61
CA ARG A 333 11.57 28.93 26.33
C ARG A 333 10.11 28.65 26.61
N ASP A 334 9.54 29.35 27.59
CA ASP A 334 8.13 29.18 28.01
C ASP A 334 7.11 29.64 26.95
N ASP A 335 7.57 30.32 25.89
CA ASP A 335 6.73 30.75 24.78
C ASP A 335 6.79 29.82 23.57
N LEU A 336 7.57 28.74 23.60
CA LEU A 336 7.72 27.86 22.43
C LEU A 336 6.57 26.87 22.31
N VAL A 337 6.09 26.69 21.08
CA VAL A 337 5.03 25.76 20.70
C VAL A 337 5.61 24.73 19.74
N GLY A 338 5.55 23.46 20.10
CA GLY A 338 5.91 22.33 19.26
C GLY A 338 4.73 21.82 18.42
N PHE A 339 4.99 21.57 17.14
CA PHE A 339 4.10 21.00 16.15
C PHE A 339 4.69 19.68 15.68
N LEU A 340 3.95 18.60 15.90
CA LEU A 340 4.29 17.28 15.39
C LEU A 340 3.56 17.05 14.07
N LEU A 341 4.32 16.75 13.04
CA LEU A 341 3.82 16.55 11.68
C LEU A 341 4.07 15.11 11.24
N GLY A 342 3.18 14.59 10.40
CA GLY A 342 3.34 13.32 9.72
C GLY A 342 4.64 13.19 8.95
N CYS A 343 5.07 11.94 8.74
CA CYS A 343 6.33 11.61 8.09
C CYS A 343 6.14 10.49 7.07
N SER A 344 6.78 10.57 5.91
CA SER A 344 6.69 9.55 4.87
C SER A 344 7.29 8.20 5.27
N PHE A 345 8.16 8.14 6.29
CA PHE A 345 8.66 6.87 6.83
C PHE A 345 7.53 5.98 7.35
N THR A 346 6.39 6.60 7.68
CA THR A 346 5.15 5.93 8.09
C THR A 346 4.45 5.18 6.96
N PHE A 347 4.76 5.37 5.68
CA PHE A 347 4.19 4.52 4.61
C PHE A 347 5.24 3.70 3.86
N GLU A 348 6.53 3.87 4.16
CA GLU A 348 7.61 3.12 3.49
C GLU A 348 7.48 1.61 3.72
N TRP A 349 7.06 1.20 4.93
CA TRP A 349 6.75 -0.21 5.20
C TRP A 349 5.57 -0.71 4.36
N ALA A 350 4.53 0.11 4.18
CA ALA A 350 3.35 -0.27 3.41
C ALA A 350 3.69 -0.43 1.93
N LEU A 351 4.55 0.43 1.39
CA LEU A 351 5.12 0.27 0.05
C LEU A 351 5.92 -1.04 -0.06
N GLN A 352 6.79 -1.34 0.92
CA GLN A 352 7.57 -2.58 0.90
C GLN A 352 6.72 -3.85 1.04
N GLU A 353 5.70 -3.85 1.90
CA GLU A 353 4.75 -4.96 2.06
C GLU A 353 3.89 -5.16 0.80
N ALA A 354 3.56 -4.07 0.10
CA ALA A 354 2.93 -4.11 -1.21
C ALA A 354 3.89 -4.55 -2.34
N GLY A 355 5.16 -4.83 -2.05
CA GLY A 355 6.16 -5.24 -3.04
C GLY A 355 6.73 -4.10 -3.88
N VAL A 356 6.49 -2.85 -3.48
CA VAL A 356 7.06 -1.66 -4.12
C VAL A 356 8.48 -1.42 -3.59
N PRO A 357 9.53 -1.52 -4.44
CA PRO A 357 10.90 -1.34 -4.00
C PRO A 357 11.20 0.12 -3.65
N LEU A 358 12.06 0.32 -2.64
CA LEU A 358 12.49 1.64 -2.19
C LEU A 358 14.00 1.78 -2.38
N ARG A 359 14.38 2.45 -3.46
CA ARG A 359 15.78 2.59 -3.91
C ARG A 359 16.73 3.13 -2.84
N HIS A 360 16.32 4.15 -2.08
CA HIS A 360 17.17 4.73 -1.03
C HIS A 360 17.44 3.73 0.10
N ILE A 361 16.47 2.86 0.43
CA ILE A 361 16.66 1.77 1.40
C ILE A 361 17.63 0.71 0.84
N GLU A 362 17.43 0.30 -0.42
CA GLU A 362 18.31 -0.67 -1.09
C GLU A 362 19.77 -0.20 -1.16
N GLU A 363 19.98 1.11 -1.35
CA GLU A 363 21.31 1.73 -1.43
C GLU A 363 21.87 2.21 -0.08
N GLY A 364 21.11 2.10 1.01
CA GLY A 364 21.51 2.60 2.33
C GLY A 364 21.71 4.11 2.38
N ARG A 365 20.88 4.86 1.66
CA ARG A 365 20.94 6.31 1.48
C ARG A 365 19.74 7.01 2.12
N ASN A 366 19.87 8.30 2.43
CA ASN A 366 18.71 9.11 2.77
C ASN A 366 17.92 9.43 1.50
N VAL A 367 16.59 9.39 1.59
CA VAL A 367 15.71 9.70 0.46
C VAL A 367 16.04 11.09 -0.11
N PRO A 368 16.20 11.25 -1.44
CA PRO A 368 16.47 12.54 -2.05
C PRO A 368 15.22 13.43 -1.97
N MET A 369 15.43 14.70 -1.61
CA MET A 369 14.37 15.68 -1.50
C MET A 369 14.75 16.95 -2.27
N TYR A 370 13.76 17.52 -2.96
CA TYR A 370 13.96 18.62 -3.89
C TYR A 370 13.06 19.79 -3.59
N VAL A 371 13.62 20.99 -3.64
CA VAL A 371 12.85 22.23 -3.58
C VAL A 371 12.21 22.46 -4.96
N THR A 372 10.88 22.53 -5.00
CA THR A 372 10.14 22.69 -6.26
C THR A 372 9.93 24.16 -6.62
N GLY A 373 9.55 24.43 -7.87
CA GLY A 373 9.02 25.72 -8.32
C GLY A 373 7.55 25.97 -7.95
N ARG A 374 6.88 25.04 -7.25
CA ARG A 374 5.49 25.19 -6.79
C ARG A 374 5.49 25.79 -5.39
N ASP A 375 4.86 26.94 -5.20
CA ASP A 375 4.71 27.54 -3.86
C ASP A 375 3.54 26.92 -3.08
N CYS A 376 3.73 26.78 -1.76
CA CYS A 376 2.65 26.50 -0.82
C CYS A 376 1.71 27.70 -0.70
N ARG A 377 0.47 27.44 -0.28
CA ARG A 377 -0.52 28.48 0.03
C ARG A 377 -0.05 29.25 1.27
N PRO A 378 0.18 30.57 1.17
CA PRO A 378 0.78 31.33 2.27
C PRO A 378 -0.18 31.47 3.47
N ALA A 379 0.37 31.67 4.67
CA ALA A 379 -0.38 32.04 5.87
C ALA A 379 0.48 32.98 6.74
N GLY A 380 0.07 34.24 6.83
CA GLY A 380 0.86 35.26 7.52
C GLY A 380 2.27 35.37 6.93
N ARG A 381 3.28 35.24 7.78
CA ARG A 381 4.70 35.26 7.43
C ARG A 381 5.19 33.96 6.77
N PHE A 382 4.44 32.86 6.91
CA PHE A 382 4.82 31.57 6.34
C PHE A 382 4.40 31.49 4.87
N ALA A 383 5.39 31.56 3.99
CA ALA A 383 5.25 31.39 2.55
C ALA A 383 6.55 30.79 1.98
N GLY A 384 6.45 29.85 1.05
CA GLY A 384 7.61 29.24 0.43
C GLY A 384 7.31 28.05 -0.45
N PRO A 385 8.36 27.46 -1.05
CA PRO A 385 8.22 26.39 -2.02
C PRO A 385 7.83 25.09 -1.32
N LEU A 386 7.04 24.28 -2.01
CA LEU A 386 6.83 22.88 -1.69
C LEU A 386 8.16 22.14 -1.83
N VAL A 387 8.50 21.32 -0.84
CA VAL A 387 9.61 20.37 -0.94
C VAL A 387 9.04 18.97 -1.09
N VAL A 388 9.57 18.22 -2.05
CA VAL A 388 9.13 16.85 -2.35
C VAL A 388 10.24 15.86 -2.07
N SER A 389 9.88 14.66 -1.65
CA SER A 389 10.77 13.49 -1.65
C SER A 389 10.53 12.66 -2.91
N MET A 390 11.58 12.17 -3.54
CA MET A 390 11.48 11.38 -4.77
C MET A 390 11.86 9.93 -4.52
N ARG A 391 11.06 9.01 -5.06
CA ARG A 391 11.40 7.58 -5.13
C ARG A 391 11.25 7.13 -6.58
N PRO A 392 12.27 6.48 -7.17
CA PRO A 392 12.12 5.86 -8.48
C PRO A 392 11.33 4.57 -8.31
N ILE A 393 10.16 4.49 -8.95
CA ILE A 393 9.23 3.38 -8.83
C ILE A 393 9.14 2.67 -10.18
N PRO A 394 9.26 1.32 -10.25
CA PRO A 394 9.04 0.59 -11.51
C PRO A 394 7.69 0.99 -12.11
N SER A 395 7.69 1.32 -13.41
CA SER A 395 6.51 1.88 -14.11
C SER A 395 5.19 1.13 -13.83
N GLN A 396 5.24 -0.20 -13.77
CA GLN A 396 4.08 -1.06 -13.49
C GLN A 396 3.56 -1.01 -12.04
N LEU A 397 4.36 -0.48 -11.10
CA LEU A 397 4.03 -0.36 -9.68
C LEU A 397 3.66 1.08 -9.28
N VAL A 398 3.73 2.05 -10.20
CA VAL A 398 3.44 3.47 -9.89
C VAL A 398 2.03 3.65 -9.34
N SER A 399 1.02 3.05 -9.99
CA SER A 399 -0.37 3.13 -9.53
C SER A 399 -0.55 2.48 -8.16
N GLN A 400 0.10 1.34 -7.91
CA GLN A 400 0.06 0.67 -6.62
C GLN A 400 0.72 1.53 -5.53
N ALA A 401 1.86 2.16 -5.84
CA ALA A 401 2.53 3.06 -4.92
C ALA A 401 1.65 4.27 -4.57
N ALA A 402 0.94 4.83 -5.55
CA ALA A 402 -0.01 5.91 -5.32
C ALA A 402 -1.19 5.46 -4.44
N GLU A 403 -1.81 4.31 -4.73
CA GLU A 403 -2.96 3.79 -3.98
C GLU A 403 -2.59 3.46 -2.53
N VAL A 404 -1.46 2.78 -2.33
CA VAL A 404 -0.97 2.43 -0.99
C VAL A 404 -0.73 3.69 -0.16
N THR A 405 -0.10 4.70 -0.74
CA THR A 405 0.24 5.94 -0.01
C THR A 405 -0.96 6.85 0.21
N ALA A 406 -1.96 6.82 -0.67
CA ALA A 406 -3.22 7.57 -0.52
C ALA A 406 -3.99 7.21 0.77
N ARG A 407 -3.81 6.00 1.30
CA ARG A 407 -4.41 5.56 2.57
C ARG A 407 -3.83 6.24 3.80
N PHE A 408 -2.74 7.01 3.66
CA PHE A 408 -2.04 7.67 4.75
C PHE A 408 -1.97 9.20 4.57
N PRO A 409 -3.11 9.92 4.52
CA PRO A 409 -3.15 11.36 4.28
C PRO A 409 -2.40 12.16 5.37
N LEU A 410 -2.36 11.66 6.60
CA LEU A 410 -1.60 12.24 7.70
C LEU A 410 -0.11 11.87 7.70
N ALA A 411 0.39 11.22 6.64
CA ALA A 411 1.79 10.90 6.42
C ALA A 411 2.25 11.36 5.01
N HIS A 412 1.71 12.48 4.54
CA HIS A 412 1.88 13.08 3.20
C HIS A 412 0.97 12.52 2.10
N GLY A 413 0.37 11.34 2.28
CA GLY A 413 -0.66 10.83 1.38
C GLY A 413 -0.14 10.46 -0.01
N GLU A 414 -0.95 10.75 -1.02
CA GLU A 414 -0.68 10.42 -2.42
C GLU A 414 0.51 11.20 -3.01
N PRO A 415 1.10 10.71 -4.13
CA PRO A 415 2.11 11.47 -4.85
C PRO A 415 1.57 12.80 -5.35
N VAL A 416 2.33 13.88 -5.13
CA VAL A 416 2.00 15.22 -5.65
C VAL A 416 2.41 15.42 -7.10
N HIS A 417 3.23 14.49 -7.63
CA HIS A 417 3.66 14.46 -9.03
C HIS A 417 4.22 13.09 -9.41
N ILE A 418 4.03 12.68 -10.67
CA ILE A 418 4.55 11.45 -11.26
C ILE A 418 5.18 11.79 -12.61
N GLY A 419 6.42 11.35 -12.85
CA GLY A 419 7.08 11.49 -14.14
C GLY A 419 8.04 12.67 -14.20
N ASP A 420 7.86 13.57 -15.19
CA ASP A 420 8.85 14.57 -15.58
C ASP A 420 9.21 15.54 -14.43
N PRO A 421 10.44 15.53 -13.89
CA PRO A 421 10.86 16.44 -12.82
C PRO A 421 10.82 17.93 -13.23
N GLY A 422 10.93 18.23 -14.53
CA GLY A 422 10.90 19.60 -15.06
C GLY A 422 9.57 20.31 -14.76
N ALA A 423 8.45 19.57 -14.71
CA ALA A 423 7.15 20.12 -14.34
C ALA A 423 7.09 20.62 -12.88
N LEU A 424 7.98 20.13 -12.02
CA LEU A 424 8.18 20.63 -10.65
C LEU A 424 9.31 21.68 -10.56
N GLY A 425 9.92 22.08 -11.67
CA GLY A 425 11.08 22.96 -11.69
C GLY A 425 12.38 22.29 -11.23
N ILE A 426 12.43 20.95 -11.19
CA ILE A 426 13.62 20.20 -10.78
C ILE A 426 14.45 19.91 -12.04
N ALA A 427 15.61 20.55 -12.15
CA ALA A 427 16.46 20.45 -13.34
C ALA A 427 17.36 19.21 -13.36
N ASP A 428 17.80 18.73 -12.19
CA ASP A 428 18.77 17.63 -12.06
C ASP A 428 18.47 16.76 -10.84
N LEU A 429 18.01 15.53 -11.07
CA LEU A 429 17.75 14.56 -10.01
C LEU A 429 19.05 14.08 -9.32
N GLY A 430 20.22 14.25 -9.92
CA GLY A 430 21.51 13.90 -9.32
C GLY A 430 21.96 14.87 -8.22
N ARG A 431 21.26 15.99 -8.01
CA ARG A 431 21.64 17.06 -7.08
C ARG A 431 20.47 17.46 -6.16
N PRO A 432 20.03 16.58 -5.25
CA PRO A 432 18.97 16.94 -4.31
C PRO A 432 19.43 18.04 -3.33
N GLU A 433 18.52 18.95 -2.95
CA GLU A 433 18.79 19.94 -1.91
C GLU A 433 18.92 19.32 -0.52
N PHE A 434 18.24 18.20 -0.27
CA PHE A 434 18.36 17.43 0.97
C PHE A 434 18.42 15.93 0.71
N GLY A 435 19.13 15.20 1.57
CA GLY A 435 19.34 13.75 1.42
C GLY A 435 20.44 13.44 0.42
N ASP A 436 20.41 12.21 -0.10
CA ASP A 436 21.44 11.69 -0.99
C ASP A 436 20.82 11.35 -2.35
N PRO A 437 21.50 11.59 -3.49
CA PRO A 437 21.00 11.17 -4.79
C PRO A 437 20.91 9.64 -4.85
N VAL A 438 20.05 9.09 -5.71
CA VAL A 438 19.89 7.64 -5.88
C VAL A 438 19.95 7.24 -7.35
N SER A 439 20.25 5.97 -7.64
CA SER A 439 20.17 5.49 -9.03
C SER A 439 18.72 5.34 -9.49
N ILE A 440 18.46 5.63 -10.78
CA ILE A 440 17.15 5.49 -11.41
C ILE A 440 17.34 4.55 -12.60
N ARG A 441 16.65 3.41 -12.60
CA ARG A 441 16.74 2.41 -13.67
C ARG A 441 15.88 2.80 -14.87
N PRO A 442 16.17 2.29 -16.09
CA PRO A 442 15.44 2.67 -17.30
C PRO A 442 13.92 2.42 -17.26
N ASP A 443 13.46 1.47 -16.44
CA ASP A 443 12.05 1.11 -16.26
C ASP A 443 11.39 1.75 -15.02
N GLU A 444 12.10 2.65 -14.35
CA GLU A 444 11.62 3.37 -13.17
C GLU A 444 11.17 4.79 -13.54
N ILE A 445 10.05 5.20 -12.95
CA ILE A 445 9.48 6.53 -13.07
C ILE A 445 9.76 7.27 -11.75
N PRO A 446 10.32 8.49 -11.80
CA PRO A 446 10.41 9.35 -10.62
C PRO A 446 9.00 9.68 -10.11
N VAL A 447 8.71 9.31 -8.86
CA VAL A 447 7.46 9.63 -8.18
C VAL A 447 7.76 10.52 -6.99
N PHE A 448 7.00 11.59 -6.83
CA PHE A 448 7.27 12.66 -5.87
C PHE A 448 6.13 12.77 -4.87
N TRP A 449 6.47 12.73 -3.58
CA TRP A 449 5.54 12.97 -2.47
C TRP A 449 5.90 14.27 -1.77
N ALA A 450 4.91 14.98 -1.24
CA ALA A 450 5.17 16.09 -0.33
C ALA A 450 6.04 15.61 0.85
N CYS A 451 6.88 16.50 1.38
CA CYS A 451 7.83 16.13 2.42
C CYS A 451 7.78 17.10 3.60
N GLY A 452 7.87 16.53 4.81
CA GLY A 452 7.89 17.27 6.09
C GLY A 452 9.15 18.12 6.32
N VAL A 453 10.05 18.22 5.34
CA VAL A 453 11.10 19.25 5.30
C VAL A 453 10.64 20.55 4.64
N THR A 454 9.43 20.61 4.06
CA THR A 454 8.82 21.85 3.54
C THR A 454 8.86 23.00 4.55
N PRO A 455 8.53 22.78 5.85
CA PRO A 455 8.71 23.82 6.86
C PRO A 455 10.13 24.38 6.96
N GLN A 456 11.18 23.59 6.70
CA GLN A 456 12.57 24.07 6.71
C GLN A 456 12.82 25.06 5.56
N ALA A 457 12.32 24.78 4.36
CA ALA A 457 12.41 25.70 3.23
C ALA A 457 11.58 26.97 3.45
N VAL A 458 10.41 26.84 4.08
CA VAL A 458 9.57 27.97 4.47
C VAL A 458 10.25 28.82 5.55
N ALA A 459 10.94 28.21 6.52
CA ALA A 459 11.69 28.92 7.57
C ALA A 459 12.69 29.92 6.97
N MET A 460 13.40 29.51 5.91
CA MET A 460 14.41 30.33 5.25
C MET A 460 13.82 31.58 4.58
N ARG A 461 12.55 31.51 4.11
CA ARG A 461 11.84 32.66 3.51
C ARG A 461 11.08 33.49 4.54
N ALA A 462 10.38 32.85 5.47
CA ALA A 462 9.59 33.49 6.53
C ALA A 462 10.47 34.26 7.52
N LYS A 463 11.75 33.87 7.65
CA LYS A 463 12.75 34.48 8.54
C LYS A 463 12.24 34.69 9.96
N PRO A 464 11.67 33.66 10.62
CA PRO A 464 11.23 33.79 12.00
C PRO A 464 12.43 34.11 12.91
N GLU A 465 12.18 34.80 14.02
CA GLU A 465 13.20 35.05 15.06
C GLU A 465 13.87 33.74 15.48
N LEU A 466 13.06 32.70 15.68
CA LEU A 466 13.48 31.36 16.02
C LEU A 466 12.53 30.34 15.39
N MET A 467 13.09 29.32 14.77
CA MET A 467 12.37 28.10 14.39
C MET A 467 13.31 26.92 14.57
N ILE A 468 12.81 25.85 15.19
CA ILE A 468 13.59 24.64 15.44
C ILE A 468 12.89 23.50 14.72
N THR A 469 13.66 22.61 14.08
CA THR A 469 13.12 21.37 13.52
C THR A 469 13.95 20.19 13.96
N GLN A 470 13.48 18.97 13.71
CA GLN A 470 14.36 17.81 13.65
C GLN A 470 15.37 17.95 12.50
N ALA A 471 16.55 17.37 12.66
CA ALA A 471 17.43 17.14 11.52
C ALA A 471 16.85 16.03 10.63
N PRO A 472 16.98 16.11 9.29
CA PRO A 472 16.50 15.06 8.39
C PRO A 472 16.94 13.66 8.83
N GLY A 473 16.00 12.71 8.85
CA GLY A 473 16.24 11.33 9.31
C GLY A 473 16.28 11.13 10.83
N HIS A 474 16.09 12.16 11.65
CA HIS A 474 16.17 12.08 13.13
C HIS A 474 14.82 12.45 13.77
N MET A 475 13.76 11.71 13.46
CA MET A 475 12.39 12.01 13.86
C MET A 475 12.09 11.60 15.31
N LEU A 476 10.96 12.07 15.84
CA LEU A 476 10.39 11.53 17.08
C LEU A 476 9.72 10.18 16.79
N ILE A 477 10.08 9.13 17.53
CA ILE A 477 9.28 7.89 17.55
C ILE A 477 8.12 8.06 18.51
N THR A 478 6.90 7.87 18.01
CA THR A 478 5.66 7.99 18.78
C THR A 478 5.27 6.67 19.44
N ASP A 479 4.31 6.71 20.36
CA ASP A 479 3.70 5.50 20.95
C ASP A 479 2.50 4.99 20.12
N ARG A 480 2.16 5.68 19.03
CA ARG A 480 1.08 5.32 18.10
C ARG A 480 1.57 4.42 17.00
N ARG A 481 0.76 3.45 16.61
CA ARG A 481 1.00 2.64 15.42
C ARG A 481 0.65 3.43 14.16
N HIS A 482 1.22 3.04 13.03
CA HIS A 482 0.95 3.69 11.74
C HIS A 482 -0.55 3.67 11.39
N GLU A 483 -1.22 2.56 11.70
CA GLU A 483 -2.65 2.33 11.45
C GLU A 483 -3.55 3.23 12.32
N GLU A 484 -3.09 3.62 13.51
CA GLU A 484 -3.86 4.43 14.46
C GLU A 484 -3.82 5.93 14.13
N LEU A 485 -3.04 6.34 13.13
CA LEU A 485 -2.94 7.76 12.77
C LEU A 485 -4.24 8.28 12.16
N SER A 486 -5.01 7.46 11.45
CA SER A 486 -6.31 7.87 10.87
C SER A 486 -7.24 8.48 11.91
N ASP A 487 -7.27 7.90 13.11
CA ASP A 487 -8.16 8.27 14.21
C ASP A 487 -7.81 9.64 14.78
N ILE A 488 -6.53 10.04 14.70
CA ILE A 488 -6.05 11.37 15.12
C ILE A 488 -6.54 12.45 14.16
N GLY A 489 -6.64 12.14 12.85
CA GLY A 489 -7.12 13.08 11.84
C GLY A 489 -8.61 13.42 11.99
N GLU A 490 -9.40 12.57 12.64
CA GLU A 490 -10.79 12.88 13.01
C GLU A 490 -10.84 13.85 14.19
N GLN A 491 -10.02 13.62 15.23
CA GLN A 491 -9.94 14.48 16.41
C GLN A 491 -9.47 15.91 16.09
N LEU A 492 -8.51 16.07 15.17
CA LEU A 492 -8.03 17.40 14.75
C LEU A 492 -9.03 18.16 13.88
N ARG A 493 -10.01 17.48 13.26
CA ARG A 493 -11.07 18.13 12.47
C ARG A 493 -12.18 18.74 13.34
N GLU A 494 -12.24 18.37 14.61
CA GLU A 494 -13.18 18.89 15.61
C GLU A 494 -12.65 20.12 16.38
N LEU A 495 -11.36 20.46 16.21
CA LEU A 495 -10.69 21.67 16.72
C LEU A 495 -10.75 22.81 15.69
#